data_AF-A0A4Q3YRC2-F1
#
_entry.id   AF-A0A4Q3YRC2-F1
#
_cell.length_a   1.000
_cell.length_b   1.000
_cell.length_c   1.000
_cell.angle_alpha   90.00
_cell.angle_beta   90.00
_cell.angle_gamma   90.00
#
_symmetry.space_group_name_H-M   'P 1'
#
loop_
_entity.id
_entity.type
_entity.pdbx_description
1 polymer ?
#
loop_
_entity_poly.entity_id
_entity_poly.type
_entity_poly.pdbx_seq_one_letter_code
_entity_poly.pdbx_strand_id
1 'polypeptide(L)' 'MKHQFYVRGEEISGWALAHGFSAAMVYSVLNGRCKARRGQAHRIAVALGLKETPEEAGAGTSTDAAGGV' A
#
# COMPACT_ATOMS: atom_id res chain seq x y z
N MET A 1 3.96 13.79 0.73
CA MET A 1 3.47 12.56 0.07
C MET A 1 3.63 12.57 -1.46
N LYS A 2 3.17 13.58 -2.22
CA LYS A 2 3.39 13.62 -3.70
C LYS A 2 4.86 13.61 -4.13
N HIS A 3 5.74 14.14 -3.29
CA HIS A 3 7.19 14.16 -3.50
C HIS A 3 7.80 12.78 -3.80
N GLN A 4 7.22 11.69 -3.29
CA GLN A 4 7.77 10.35 -3.52
C GLN A 4 7.63 9.89 -4.97
N PHE A 5 6.55 10.30 -5.64
CA PHE A 5 6.37 10.06 -7.07
C PHE A 5 7.32 10.92 -7.92
N TYR A 6 7.49 12.19 -7.54
CA TYR A 6 8.45 13.08 -8.21
C TYR A 6 9.90 12.60 -8.09
N VAL A 7 10.32 12.12 -6.91
CA VAL A 7 11.68 11.59 -6.70
C VAL A 7 11.91 10.28 -7.45
N ARG A 8 10.87 9.44 -7.57
CA ARG A 8 10.95 8.18 -8.33
C ARG A 8 10.80 8.37 -9.84
N GLY A 9 10.46 9.58 -10.31
CA GLY A 9 10.15 9.85 -11.71
C GLY A 9 8.92 9.10 -12.22
N GLU A 10 8.04 8.66 -11.33
CA GLU A 10 6.94 7.75 -11.64
C GLU A 10 5.62 8.55 -11.69
N GLU A 11 4.89 8.45 -12.79
CA GLU A 11 3.58 9.09 -12.89
C GLU A 11 2.55 8.38 -12.00
N ILE A 12 1.79 9.15 -11.22
CA ILE A 12 0.71 8.62 -10.36
C ILE A 12 -0.33 7.84 -11.18
N SER A 13 -0.61 8.27 -12.40
CA SER A 13 -1.46 7.58 -13.38
C SER A 13 -0.90 6.22 -13.77
N GLY A 14 0.39 6.16 -14.12
CA GLY A 14 1.07 4.92 -14.49
C GLY A 14 1.14 3.92 -13.33
N TRP A 15 1.51 4.41 -12.14
CA TRP A 15 1.51 3.59 -10.93
C TRP A 15 0.13 3.04 -10.60
N ALA A 16 -0.91 3.89 -10.70
CA ALA A 16 -2.29 3.48 -10.46
C ALA A 16 -2.72 2.38 -11.43
N LEU A 17 -2.44 2.55 -12.73
CA LEU A 17 -2.76 1.55 -13.76
C LEU A 17 -2.03 0.23 -13.51
N ALA A 18 -0.73 0.29 -13.19
CA ALA A 18 0.08 -0.89 -12.89
C ALA A 18 -0.45 -1.69 -11.68
N HIS A 19 -1.08 -1.01 -10.72
CA HIS A 19 -1.69 -1.64 -9.53
C HIS A 19 -3.20 -1.91 -9.68
N GLY A 20 -3.80 -1.60 -10.85
CA GLY A 20 -5.23 -1.81 -11.11
C GLY A 20 -6.16 -0.82 -10.37
N PHE A 21 -5.66 0.37 -10.05
CA PHE A 21 -6.40 1.45 -9.40
C PHE A 21 -6.66 2.62 -10.34
N SER A 22 -7.68 3.43 -10.02
CA SER A 22 -7.90 4.69 -10.75
C SER A 22 -7.04 5.80 -10.15
N ALA A 23 -6.43 6.61 -11.03
CA ALA A 23 -5.60 7.75 -10.61
C ALA A 23 -6.38 8.70 -9.68
N ALA A 24 -7.67 8.93 -9.96
CA ALA A 24 -8.54 9.76 -9.12
C ALA A 24 -8.66 9.22 -7.68
N MET A 25 -8.70 7.90 -7.50
CA MET A 25 -8.75 7.29 -6.18
C MET A 25 -7.41 7.39 -5.45
N VAL A 26 -6.30 7.20 -6.17
CA VAL A 26 -4.95 7.41 -5.62
C VAL A 26 -4.78 8.85 -5.16
N TYR A 27 -5.17 9.84 -5.97
CA TYR A 27 -5.18 11.25 -5.56
C TYR A 27 -6.07 11.52 -4.34
N SER A 28 -7.20 10.83 -4.22
CA SER A 28 -8.10 11.00 -3.07
C SER A 28 -7.49 10.46 -1.78
N VAL A 29 -6.74 9.35 -1.85
CA VAL A 29 -5.96 8.81 -0.73
C VAL A 29 -4.79 9.72 -0.40
N LEU A 30 -4.02 10.16 -1.40
CA LEU A 30 -2.87 11.06 -1.22
C LEU A 30 -3.25 12.43 -0.64
N ASN A 31 -4.43 12.96 -1.00
CA ASN A 31 -4.95 14.20 -0.46
C ASN A 31 -5.69 14.01 0.89
N GLY A 32 -5.74 12.77 1.43
CA GLY A 32 -6.38 12.49 2.71
C GLY A 32 -7.91 12.58 2.72
N ARG A 33 -8.57 12.65 1.55
CA ARG A 33 -10.04 12.73 1.45
C ARG A 33 -10.74 11.42 1.86
N CYS A 34 -10.02 10.31 1.86
CA CYS A 34 -10.54 8.99 2.20
C CYS A 34 -9.82 8.45 3.44
N LYS A 35 -10.57 8.04 4.48
CA LYS A 35 -10.00 7.42 5.70
C LYS A 35 -9.36 6.04 5.47
N ALA A 36 -9.36 5.52 4.24
CA ALA A 36 -8.74 4.24 3.83
C ALA A 36 -8.99 3.09 4.83
N ARG A 37 -10.23 2.99 5.34
CA ARG A 37 -10.58 2.00 6.36
C ARG A 37 -10.82 0.62 5.76
N ARG A 38 -11.36 0.55 4.53
CA ARG A 38 -11.71 -0.69 3.81
C ARG A 38 -11.68 -0.45 2.29
N GLY A 39 -11.76 -1.52 1.50
CA GLY A 39 -11.96 -1.47 0.04
C GLY A 39 -10.72 -1.00 -0.74
N GLN A 40 -10.92 -0.42 -1.92
CA GLN A 40 -9.83 0.05 -2.80
C GLN A 40 -8.97 1.12 -2.14
N ALA A 41 -9.57 2.08 -1.41
CA ALA A 41 -8.81 3.12 -0.70
C ALA A 41 -7.87 2.53 0.37
N HIS A 42 -8.26 1.46 1.05
CA HIS A 42 -7.38 0.74 1.98
C HIS A 42 -6.22 0.06 1.26
N ARG A 43 -6.50 -0.65 0.17
CA ARG A 43 -5.48 -1.32 -0.66
C ARG A 43 -4.45 -0.32 -1.23
N ILE A 44 -4.90 0.85 -1.66
CA ILE A 44 -4.01 1.92 -2.13
C ILE A 44 -3.16 2.46 -0.98
N ALA A 45 -3.73 2.72 0.19
CA ALA A 45 -2.95 3.20 1.34
C ALA A 45 -1.87 2.21 1.78
N VAL A 46 -2.18 0.91 1.75
CA VAL A 46 -1.21 -0.16 1.99
C VAL A 46 -0.12 -0.19 0.91
N ALA A 47 -0.50 -0.19 -0.37
CA ALA A 47 0.44 -0.24 -1.49
C ALA A 47 1.37 0.98 -1.54
N LEU A 48 0.91 2.14 -1.04
CA LEU A 48 1.71 3.36 -0.88
C LEU A 48 2.57 3.36 0.39
N GLY A 49 2.49 2.33 1.24
CA GLY A 49 3.18 2.29 2.53
C GLY A 49 2.68 3.34 3.53
N LEU A 50 1.48 3.88 3.32
CA LEU A 50 0.87 4.87 4.20
C LEU A 50 0.19 4.24 5.43
N LYS A 51 -0.04 2.92 5.38
CA LYS A 51 -0.73 2.18 6.43
C LYS A 51 -0.27 0.74 6.44
N GLU A 52 -0.05 0.20 7.63
CA GLU A 52 0.27 -1.21 7.88
C GLU A 52 -0.93 -2.11 7.53
N THR A 53 -0.65 -3.26 6.95
CA THR A 53 -1.66 -4.31 6.72
C THR A 53 -2.07 -4.91 8.07
N PRO A 54 -3.36 -5.24 8.28
CA PRO A 54 -3.79 -5.90 9.51
C PRO A 54 -3.14 -7.28 9.73
N GLU A 55 -2.53 -7.88 8.69
CA GLU A 55 -1.82 -9.17 8.83
C GLU A 55 -0.48 -9.06 9.57
N GLU A 56 0.14 -7.88 9.66
CA GLU A 56 1.33 -7.68 10.50
C GLU A 56 1.00 -7.52 11.98
N ALA A 57 -0.28 -7.41 12.35
CA ALA A 57 -0.70 -7.47 13.76
C ALA A 57 -0.91 -8.92 14.26
N GLY A 58 -0.69 -9.95 13.43
CA GLY A 58 -0.99 -11.34 13.80
C GLY A 58 -0.19 -12.45 13.08
N ALA A 59 0.81 -12.14 12.25
CA ALA A 59 1.68 -13.17 11.67
C ALA A 59 2.90 -13.41 12.57
N GLY A 60 2.73 -14.30 13.55
CA GLY A 60 3.84 -14.88 14.31
C GLY A 60 4.86 -15.53 13.38
N THR A 61 6.12 -15.15 13.58
CA THR A 61 7.32 -15.97 13.47
C THR A 61 7.18 -17.24 12.62
N SER A 62 7.64 -17.19 11.36
CA SER A 62 8.16 -18.40 10.72
C SER A 62 9.49 -18.74 11.40
N THR A 63 9.40 -19.44 12.54
CA THR A 63 10.49 -20.23 13.10
C THR A 63 10.38 -21.60 12.44
N ASP A 64 11.03 -21.79 11.29
CA ASP A 64 11.38 -23.13 10.85
C ASP A 64 12.65 -23.55 11.57
N ALA A 65 12.46 -24.17 12.73
CA ALA A 65 13.50 -24.92 13.43
C ALA A 65 13.60 -26.29 12.77
N ALA A 66 14.57 -26.46 11.89
CA ALA A 66 15.02 -27.78 11.47
C ALA A 66 15.81 -28.42 12.62
N GLY A 67 15.14 -29.29 13.38
CA GLY A 67 15.74 -30.22 14.33
C GLY A 67 15.17 -31.63 14.09
N GLY A 68 16.05 -32.58 13.78
CA GLY A 68 15.77 -34.00 13.54
C GLY A 68 16.45 -34.42 12.22
N VAL A 69 17.59 -35.12 12.22
CA VAL A 69 17.95 -36.31 13.00
C VAL A 69 19.42 -36.32 13.41
#